data_AF-A0A9J7AYD5-F1
#
_entry.id   AF-A0A9J7AYD5-F1
#
_cell.length_a   1.000
_cell.length_b   1.000
_cell.length_c   1.000
_cell.angle_alpha   90.00
_cell.angle_beta   90.00
_cell.angle_gamma   90.00
#
_symmetry.space_group_name_H-M   'P 1'
#
loop_
_entity.id
_entity.type
_entity.pdbx_description
1 polymer ?
#
loop_
_entity_poly.entity_id
_entity_poly.type
_entity_poly.pdbx_seq_one_letter_code
_entity_poly.pdbx_strand_id
1 'polypeptide(L)'
;MSLTVGEDSYLSPGDADAYFAARNVAAWTSAPSVAKEAALLQATAYIDGSYAFRGRIADPGQVLAWPRVAAADSEGRALAGIPRRIEHATAELALIALAGDLLPPRERGGKVTREKVGPVEVEYLPDAEPGRTYPLIDLLLKPLLRPAASREVKRA
;
A
#
# COMPACT_ATOMS: atom_id res chain seq x y z
N MET A 1 -5.34 17.26 11.36
CA MET A 1 -4.47 16.44 12.24
C MET A 1 -3.10 16.44 11.60
N SER A 2 -2.02 16.72 12.33
CA SER A 2 -0.70 16.77 11.70
C SER A 2 -0.13 15.35 11.63
N LEU A 3 -0.02 14.78 10.42
CA LEU A 3 0.66 13.49 10.21
C LEU A 3 2.16 13.69 10.16
N THR A 4 2.91 12.88 10.92
CA THR A 4 4.37 12.83 10.87
C THR A 4 4.83 11.71 9.93
N VAL A 5 5.65 12.07 8.93
CA VAL A 5 6.19 11.10 7.96
C VAL A 5 7.19 10.17 8.65
N GLY A 6 7.00 8.86 8.48
CA GLY A 6 7.81 7.83 9.14
C GLY A 6 7.32 7.39 10.52
N GLU A 7 6.28 8.05 11.05
CA GLU A 7 5.62 7.68 12.31
C GLU A 7 4.16 7.29 12.07
N ASP A 8 3.39 8.17 11.42
CA ASP A 8 1.97 7.97 11.14
C ASP A 8 1.70 7.50 9.71
N SER A 9 2.45 8.05 8.75
CA SER A 9 2.26 7.81 7.33
C SER A 9 3.59 7.75 6.58
N TYR A 10 3.62 7.06 5.45
CA TYR A 10 4.78 7.09 4.54
C TYR A 10 4.84 8.32 3.64
N LEU A 11 3.75 9.09 3.54
CA LEU A 11 3.67 10.27 2.70
C LEU A 11 2.95 11.39 3.43
N SER A 12 3.48 12.61 3.33
CA SER A 12 2.82 13.79 3.88
C SER A 12 1.60 14.19 3.03
N PRO A 13 0.58 14.86 3.60
CA PRO A 13 -0.52 15.40 2.80
C PRO A 13 -0.07 16.34 1.68
N GLY A 14 0.96 17.15 1.92
CA GLY A 14 1.50 18.09 0.92
C GLY A 14 2.20 17.39 -0.23
N ASP A 15 2.97 16.33 0.05
CA ASP A 15 3.61 15.53 -1.00
C ASP A 15 2.58 14.71 -1.79
N ALA A 16 1.52 14.23 -1.13
CA ALA A 16 0.39 13.60 -1.80
C ALA A 16 -0.34 14.59 -2.73
N ASP A 17 -0.57 15.83 -2.29
CA ASP A 17 -1.13 16.88 -3.14
C ASP A 17 -0.26 17.16 -4.36
N ALA A 18 1.07 17.24 -4.19
CA ALA A 18 2.01 17.40 -5.31
C ALA A 18 1.99 16.18 -6.27
N TYR A 19 1.93 14.96 -5.71
CA TYR A 19 1.87 13.72 -6.47
C TYR A 19 0.64 13.66 -7.39
N PHE A 20 -0.53 14.05 -6.86
CA PHE A 20 -1.80 14.02 -7.58
C PHE A 20 -2.01 15.23 -8.48
N ALA A 21 -1.47 16.40 -8.13
CA ALA A 21 -1.45 17.56 -9.03
C ALA A 21 -0.68 17.25 -10.32
N ALA A 22 0.49 16.60 -10.21
CA ALA A 22 1.28 16.16 -11.36
C ALA A 22 0.57 15.13 -12.25
N ARG A 23 -0.47 14.46 -11.75
CA ARG A 23 -1.27 13.44 -12.45
C ARG A 23 -2.68 13.91 -12.82
N ASN A 24 -3.00 15.18 -12.54
CA ASN A 24 -4.31 15.77 -12.78
C ASN A 24 -5.48 14.97 -12.15
N VAL A 25 -5.28 14.46 -10.93
CA VAL A 25 -6.30 13.66 -10.24
C VAL A 25 -7.19 14.55 -9.38
N ALA A 26 -8.29 15.02 -9.99
CA ALA A 26 -9.22 15.95 -9.36
C ALA A 26 -9.84 15.42 -8.06
N ALA A 27 -10.16 14.12 -8.02
CA ALA A 27 -10.80 13.48 -6.87
C ALA A 27 -10.02 13.63 -5.57
N TRP A 28 -8.68 13.55 -5.64
CA TRP A 28 -7.83 13.84 -4.48
C TRP A 28 -7.87 15.34 -4.15
N THR A 29 -7.60 16.19 -5.14
CA THR A 29 -7.48 17.64 -4.90
C THR A 29 -8.75 18.27 -4.31
N SER A 30 -9.93 17.78 -4.67
CA SER A 30 -11.22 18.26 -4.17
C SER A 30 -11.59 17.75 -2.77
N ALA A 31 -10.86 16.78 -2.24
CA ALA A 31 -11.21 16.15 -0.97
C ALA A 31 -10.82 17.02 0.25
N PRO A 32 -11.59 16.97 1.35
CA PRO A 32 -11.25 17.65 2.59
C PRO A 32 -9.91 17.16 3.16
N SER A 33 -9.14 18.05 3.79
CA SER A 33 -7.84 17.72 4.41
C SER A 33 -7.93 16.56 5.39
N VAL A 34 -8.95 16.56 6.25
CA VAL A 34 -9.19 15.49 7.24
C VAL A 34 -9.41 14.13 6.57
N ALA A 35 -10.10 14.10 5.42
CA ALA A 35 -10.33 12.86 4.68
C ALA A 35 -9.04 12.35 4.02
N LYS A 36 -8.21 13.25 3.48
CA LYS A 36 -6.88 12.91 2.93
C LYS A 36 -5.96 12.34 4.01
N GLU A 37 -5.92 12.97 5.18
CA GLU A 37 -5.12 12.51 6.32
C GLU A 37 -5.56 11.11 6.77
N ALA A 38 -6.87 10.88 6.93
CA ALA A 38 -7.41 9.56 7.28
C ALA A 38 -7.08 8.50 6.22
N ALA A 39 -7.18 8.85 4.94
CA ALA A 39 -6.86 7.96 3.83
C ALA A 39 -5.36 7.55 3.80
N LEU A 40 -4.46 8.48 4.10
CA LEU A 40 -3.01 8.22 4.20
C LEU A 40 -2.68 7.26 5.36
N LEU A 41 -3.35 7.41 6.51
CA LEU A 41 -3.22 6.49 7.63
C LEU A 41 -3.68 5.07 7.23
N GLN A 42 -4.85 4.95 6.61
CA GLN A 42 -5.38 3.66 6.15
C GLN A 42 -4.47 3.00 5.11
N ALA A 43 -3.95 3.78 4.15
CA ALA A 43 -3.01 3.29 3.15
C ALA A 43 -1.72 2.77 3.77
N THR A 44 -1.15 3.51 4.73
CA THR A 44 0.07 3.13 5.45
C THR A 44 -0.14 1.84 6.24
N ALA A 45 -1.24 1.75 7.01
CA ALA A 45 -1.58 0.54 7.76
C ALA A 45 -1.78 -0.68 6.85
N TYR A 46 -2.41 -0.49 5.67
CA TYR A 46 -2.56 -1.56 4.70
C TYR A 46 -1.22 -2.05 4.17
N ILE A 47 -0.30 -1.14 3.83
CA ILE A 47 1.04 -1.51 3.34
C ILE A 47 1.80 -2.34 4.38
N ASP A 48 1.78 -1.91 5.65
CA ASP A 48 2.49 -2.59 6.74
C ASP A 48 1.89 -3.94 7.09
N GLY A 49 0.56 -4.05 7.03
CA GLY A 49 -0.14 -5.31 7.32
C GLY A 49 -0.08 -6.33 6.18
N SER A 50 0.08 -5.89 4.93
CA SER A 50 -0.09 -6.75 3.76
C SER A 50 1.21 -7.20 3.10
N TYR A 51 2.33 -6.48 3.31
CA TYR A 51 3.56 -6.69 2.56
C TYR A 51 4.77 -7.00 3.44
N ALA A 52 5.61 -7.94 2.99
CA ALA A 52 6.86 -8.31 3.66
C ALA A 52 8.08 -7.78 2.88
N PHE A 53 8.77 -6.80 3.45
CA PHE A 53 9.88 -6.10 2.79
C PHE A 53 11.25 -6.72 3.03
N ARG A 54 12.15 -6.55 2.05
CA ARG A 54 13.58 -6.88 2.16
C ARG A 54 14.26 -6.06 3.26
N GLY A 55 15.42 -6.53 3.69
CA GLY A 55 16.16 -5.92 4.79
C GLY A 55 15.45 -6.06 6.15
N ARG A 56 16.00 -5.36 7.13
CA ARG A 56 15.50 -5.32 8.51
C ARG A 56 15.11 -3.90 8.89
N ILE A 57 14.18 -3.77 9.82
CA ILE A 57 13.77 -2.50 10.41
C ILE A 57 15.02 -1.73 10.90
N ALA A 58 15.06 -0.42 10.64
CA ALA A 58 16.24 0.39 10.94
C ALA A 58 16.37 0.67 12.44
N ASP A 59 15.28 1.05 13.08
CA ASP A 59 15.19 1.29 14.52
C ASP A 59 14.12 0.37 15.13
N PRO A 60 14.45 -0.50 16.10
CA PRO A 60 13.45 -1.32 16.79
C PRO A 60 12.30 -0.53 17.44
N GLY A 61 12.48 0.76 17.73
CA GLY A 61 11.47 1.66 18.27
C GLY A 61 10.58 2.33 17.23
N GLN A 62 10.87 2.20 15.93
CA GLN A 62 10.02 2.79 14.89
C GLN A 62 8.69 2.03 14.78
N VAL A 63 7.61 2.74 14.53
CA VAL A 63 6.26 2.17 14.48
C VAL A 63 5.98 1.51 13.13
N LEU A 64 6.47 2.10 12.04
CA LEU A 64 6.19 1.67 10.67
C LEU A 64 7.24 0.68 10.13
N ALA A 65 6.88 -0.10 9.11
CA ALA A 65 7.80 -1.07 8.50
C ALA A 65 9.01 -0.45 7.78
N TRP A 66 8.96 0.84 7.41
CA TRP A 66 10.08 1.65 6.90
C TRP A 66 10.35 2.83 7.85
N PRO A 67 11.61 3.29 7.99
CA PRO A 67 12.80 2.94 7.20
C PRO A 67 13.41 1.55 7.50
N ARG A 68 14.25 1.06 6.58
CA ARG A 68 14.93 -0.25 6.72
C ARG A 68 16.41 -0.15 6.39
N VAL A 69 17.20 -1.03 6.99
CA VAL A 69 18.65 -1.19 6.73
C VAL A 69 18.95 -2.50 6.03
N ALA A 70 20.01 -2.50 5.22
CA ALA A 70 20.36 -3.60 4.32
C ALA A 70 19.20 -4.02 3.40
N ALA A 71 18.33 -3.07 3.05
CA ALA A 71 17.30 -3.26 2.05
C ALA A 71 17.86 -2.89 0.68
N ALA A 72 17.57 -3.71 -0.33
CA ALA A 72 17.89 -3.45 -1.72
C ALA A 72 16.70 -3.86 -2.58
N ASP A 73 16.50 -3.17 -3.70
CA ASP A 73 15.45 -3.55 -4.65
C ASP A 73 15.83 -4.82 -5.45
N SER A 74 14.95 -5.22 -6.37
CA SER A 74 15.16 -6.39 -7.22
C SER A 74 16.35 -6.27 -8.18
N GLU A 75 16.84 -5.06 -8.43
CA GLU A 75 18.03 -4.78 -9.25
C GLU A 75 19.31 -4.65 -8.40
N GLY A 76 19.21 -4.84 -7.08
CA GLY A 76 20.34 -4.76 -6.16
C GLY A 76 20.72 -3.33 -5.75
N ARG A 77 19.91 -2.31 -6.09
CA ARG A 77 20.15 -0.93 -5.66
C ARG A 77 19.80 -0.80 -4.18
N ALA A 78 20.72 -0.24 -3.39
CA ALA A 78 20.49 0.00 -1.97
C ALA A 78 19.31 0.97 -1.77
N LEU A 79 18.47 0.65 -0.80
CA LEU A 79 17.32 1.45 -0.39
C LEU A 79 17.64 2.10 0.96
N ALA A 80 17.36 3.39 1.07
CA ALA A 80 17.54 4.17 2.29
C ALA A 80 16.28 5.00 2.57
N GLY A 81 16.05 5.33 3.84
CA GLY A 81 14.85 6.07 4.27
C GLY A 81 13.56 5.35 3.89
N ILE A 82 12.53 6.11 3.55
CA ILE A 82 11.29 5.62 2.94
C ILE A 82 11.49 5.67 1.41
N PRO A 83 11.44 4.54 0.69
CA PRO A 83 11.60 4.55 -0.76
C PRO A 83 10.46 5.30 -1.45
N ARG A 84 10.75 6.03 -2.54
CA ARG A 84 9.72 6.67 -3.41
C ARG A 84 8.64 5.71 -3.89
N ARG A 85 8.97 4.43 -4.05
CA ARG A 85 8.01 3.38 -4.41
C ARG A 85 6.97 3.13 -3.30
N ILE A 86 7.38 3.24 -2.03
CA ILE A 86 6.47 3.18 -0.88
C ILE A 86 5.62 4.44 -0.85
N GLU A 87 6.22 5.63 -0.97
CA GLU A 87 5.50 6.91 -1.05
C GLU A 87 4.40 6.91 -2.12
N HIS A 88 4.75 6.51 -3.35
CA HIS A 88 3.78 6.42 -4.44
C HIS A 88 2.70 5.38 -4.18
N ALA A 89 3.06 4.22 -3.63
CA ALA A 89 2.08 3.19 -3.27
C ALA A 89 1.10 3.71 -2.19
N THR A 90 1.60 4.47 -1.21
CA THR A 90 0.76 5.12 -0.19
C THR A 90 -0.18 6.14 -0.81
N ALA A 91 0.29 6.96 -1.75
CA ALA A 91 -0.58 7.90 -2.47
C ALA A 91 -1.71 7.16 -3.18
N GLU A 92 -1.38 6.20 -4.05
CA GLU A 92 -2.36 5.44 -4.85
C GLU A 92 -3.36 4.69 -3.97
N LEU A 93 -2.90 4.04 -2.88
CA LEU A 93 -3.80 3.41 -1.91
C LEU A 93 -4.67 4.41 -1.18
N ALA A 94 -4.15 5.59 -0.83
CA ALA A 94 -4.93 6.62 -0.16
C ALA A 94 -6.04 7.15 -1.06
N LEU A 95 -5.81 7.30 -2.37
CA LEU A 95 -6.88 7.66 -3.30
C LEU A 95 -7.98 6.59 -3.35
N ILE A 96 -7.62 5.31 -3.29
CA ILE A 96 -8.59 4.21 -3.22
C ILE A 96 -9.35 4.25 -1.89
N ALA A 97 -8.64 4.44 -0.77
CA ALA A 97 -9.22 4.57 0.57
C ALA A 97 -10.22 5.73 0.67
N LEU A 98 -9.90 6.84 0.01
CA LEU A 98 -10.75 8.02 -0.06
C LEU A 98 -12.06 7.76 -0.80
N ALA A 99 -12.06 6.83 -1.76
CA ALA A 99 -13.26 6.42 -2.51
C ALA A 99 -14.07 5.32 -1.79
N GLY A 100 -13.50 4.64 -0.78
CA GLY A 100 -14.17 3.61 0.02
C GLY A 100 -13.18 2.77 0.83
N ASP A 101 -13.69 1.95 1.76
CA ASP A 101 -12.83 1.20 2.69
C ASP A 101 -11.86 0.24 1.97
N LEU A 102 -10.56 0.33 2.30
CA LEU A 102 -9.53 -0.61 1.84
C LEU A 102 -9.68 -2.01 2.45
N LEU A 103 -10.27 -2.07 3.65
CA LEU A 103 -10.47 -3.27 4.45
C LEU A 103 -11.93 -3.32 4.95
N PRO A 104 -12.90 -3.60 4.07
CA PRO A 104 -14.28 -3.81 4.53
C PRO A 104 -14.31 -4.98 5.53
N PRO A 105 -15.18 -4.94 6.56
CA PRO A 105 -15.36 -6.06 7.47
C PRO A 105 -15.66 -7.33 6.65
N ARG A 106 -14.80 -8.34 6.77
CA ARG A 106 -15.09 -9.64 6.15
C ARG A 106 -16.11 -10.36 7.02
N GLU A 107 -17.34 -10.49 6.52
CA GLU A 107 -18.34 -11.44 7.05
C GLU A 107 -17.69 -12.83 7.14
N ARG A 108 -17.85 -13.49 8.29
CA ARG A 108 -17.22 -14.78 8.59
C ARG A 108 -17.85 -15.87 7.71
N GLY A 109 -17.32 -16.06 6.50
CA GLY A 109 -17.66 -17.19 5.62
C GLY A 109 -18.22 -16.88 4.22
N GLY A 110 -18.18 -15.64 3.73
CA GLY A 110 -18.73 -15.30 2.40
C GLY A 110 -17.68 -15.26 1.29
N LYS A 111 -17.79 -16.14 0.28
CA LYS A 111 -17.12 -15.97 -1.03
C LYS A 111 -17.63 -14.66 -1.66
N VAL A 112 -16.78 -13.64 -1.76
CA VAL A 112 -17.13 -12.36 -2.41
C VAL A 112 -16.99 -12.52 -3.92
N THR A 113 -18.11 -12.56 -4.64
CA THR A 113 -18.14 -12.84 -6.10
C THR A 113 -18.16 -11.56 -6.95
N ARG A 114 -18.35 -10.37 -6.36
CA ARG A 114 -18.31 -9.08 -7.06
C ARG A 114 -18.20 -7.93 -6.06
N GLU A 115 -17.31 -6.98 -6.29
CA GLU A 115 -17.21 -5.77 -5.47
C GLU A 115 -16.94 -4.56 -6.37
N LYS A 116 -17.69 -3.47 -6.16
CA LYS A 116 -17.58 -2.24 -6.95
C LYS A 116 -16.68 -1.26 -6.21
N VAL A 117 -15.53 -0.93 -6.80
CA VAL A 117 -14.57 0.04 -6.26
C VAL A 117 -14.58 1.27 -7.16
N GLY A 118 -15.37 2.29 -6.79
CA GLY A 118 -15.52 3.49 -7.61
C GLY A 118 -16.12 3.21 -9.01
N PRO A 119 -15.74 3.97 -10.07
CA PRO A 119 -16.24 3.76 -11.43
C PRO A 119 -15.61 2.56 -12.15
N VAL A 120 -14.68 1.83 -11.52
CA VAL A 120 -14.00 0.68 -12.11
C VAL A 120 -14.68 -0.60 -11.63
N GLU A 121 -15.21 -1.36 -12.59
CA GLU A 121 -15.79 -2.68 -12.35
C GLU A 121 -14.71 -3.75 -12.56
N VAL A 122 -14.47 -4.58 -11.55
CA VAL A 122 -13.48 -5.68 -11.62
C VAL A 122 -14.22 -6.98 -11.38
N GLU A 123 -14.21 -7.86 -12.39
CA GLU A 123 -14.77 -9.20 -12.35
C GLU A 123 -13.66 -10.20 -11.97
N TYR A 124 -13.90 -11.00 -10.93
CA TYR A 124 -12.94 -11.99 -10.44
C TYR A 124 -13.31 -13.39 -10.94
N LEU A 125 -12.30 -14.18 -11.30
CA LEU A 125 -12.45 -15.60 -11.61
C LEU A 125 -12.80 -16.40 -10.34
N PRO A 126 -13.55 -17.52 -10.45
CA PRO A 126 -14.12 -18.26 -9.32
C PRO A 126 -13.12 -18.83 -8.30
N ASP A 127 -11.81 -18.84 -8.61
CA ASP A 127 -10.74 -19.41 -7.79
C ASP A 127 -9.74 -18.36 -7.23
N ALA A 128 -10.06 -17.07 -7.31
CA ALA A 128 -9.23 -16.03 -6.69
C ALA A 128 -9.29 -16.12 -5.16
N GLU A 129 -8.12 -16.16 -4.50
CA GLU A 129 -8.05 -16.05 -3.03
C GLU A 129 -8.81 -14.79 -2.59
N PRO A 130 -9.61 -14.86 -1.51
CA PRO A 130 -10.41 -13.73 -1.07
C PRO A 130 -9.48 -12.58 -0.66
N GLY A 131 -9.43 -11.53 -1.49
CA GLY A 131 -8.73 -10.29 -1.23
C GLY A 131 -8.85 -9.34 -2.42
N ARG A 132 -9.04 -8.04 -2.13
CA ARG A 132 -8.81 -7.01 -3.15
C ARG A 132 -7.33 -7.01 -3.50
N THR A 133 -7.01 -7.35 -4.74
CA THR A 133 -5.69 -7.15 -5.31
C THR A 133 -5.61 -5.75 -5.90
N TYR A 134 -4.52 -5.03 -5.66
CA TYR A 134 -4.29 -3.71 -6.23
C TYR A 134 -3.08 -3.77 -7.18
N PRO A 135 -3.27 -4.09 -8.48
CA PRO A 135 -2.16 -4.44 -9.37
C PRO A 135 -1.07 -3.36 -9.50
N LEU A 136 -1.47 -2.08 -9.46
CA LEU A 136 -0.53 -0.96 -9.49
C LEU A 136 0.35 -0.93 -8.23
N ILE A 137 -0.25 -1.19 -7.06
CA ILE A 137 0.46 -1.24 -5.77
C ILE A 137 1.43 -2.41 -5.76
N ASP A 138 0.98 -3.58 -6.24
CA ASP A 138 1.85 -4.75 -6.35
C ASP A 138 3.02 -4.47 -7.30
N LEU A 139 2.79 -3.78 -8.42
CA LEU A 139 3.86 -3.40 -9.35
C LEU A 139 4.86 -2.41 -8.72
N LEU A 140 4.37 -1.45 -7.94
CA LEU A 140 5.22 -0.48 -7.24
C LEU A 140 6.07 -1.15 -6.18
N LEU A 141 5.48 -2.05 -5.40
CA LEU A 141 6.09 -2.66 -4.22
C LEU A 141 6.91 -3.91 -4.53
N LYS A 142 6.59 -4.67 -5.59
CA LYS A 142 7.25 -5.94 -5.96
C LYS A 142 8.78 -5.89 -5.90
N PRO A 143 9.47 -4.85 -6.38
CA PRO A 143 10.93 -4.77 -6.28
C PRO A 143 11.47 -4.74 -4.84
N LEU A 144 10.65 -4.33 -3.87
CA LEU A 144 11.03 -4.16 -2.46
C LEU A 144 10.70 -5.40 -1.61
N LEU A 145 9.91 -6.34 -2.13
CA LEU A 145 9.39 -7.47 -1.38
C LEU A 145 10.41 -8.59 -1.25
N ARG A 146 10.37 -9.31 -0.12
CA ARG A 146 11.15 -10.54 0.05
C ARG A 146 10.79 -11.53 -1.07
N PRO A 147 11.75 -12.31 -1.58
CA PRO A 147 11.42 -13.45 -2.43
C PRO A 147 10.41 -14.33 -1.69
N ALA A 148 9.34 -14.76 -2.37
CA ALA A 148 8.47 -15.78 -1.83
C ALA A 148 9.32 -17.03 -1.57
N ALA A 149 9.20 -17.62 -0.39
CA ALA A 149 9.88 -18.88 -0.11
C ALA A 149 9.33 -19.93 -1.07
N SER A 150 10.16 -20.40 -2.01
CA SER A 150 9.84 -21.54 -2.86
C SER A 150 9.62 -22.75 -1.97
N ARG A 151 8.36 -23.11 -1.70
CA ARG A 151 8.05 -24.42 -1.13
C ARG A 151 8.22 -25.44 -2.25
N GLU A 152 9.41 -26.02 -2.39
CA GLU A 152 9.57 -27.24 -3.17
C GLU A 152 8.62 -28.30 -2.60
N VAL A 153 7.57 -28.63 -3.34
CA VAL A 153 6.76 -29.82 -3.07
C VAL A 153 7.66 -31.00 -3.39
N LYS A 154 8.33 -31.55 -2.36
CA LYS A 154 8.94 -32.87 -2.44
C LYS A 154 7.81 -33.87 -2.72
N ARG A 155 7.66 -34.28 -3.98
CA ARG A 155 6.89 -35.46 -4.33
C ARG A 155 7.71 -36.65 -3.85
N ALA A 156 7.28 -37.26 -2.75
CA ALA A 156 7.72 -38.58 -2.32
C ALA A 156 6.91 -39.64 -3.08
#